data_AF-A0A2E0GYH5-F1
#
_entry.id   AF-A0A2E0GYH5-F1
#
_cell.length_a   1.000
_cell.length_b   1.000
_cell.length_c   1.000
_cell.angle_alpha   90.00
_cell.angle_beta   90.00
_cell.angle_gamma   90.00
#
_symmetry.space_group_name_H-M   'P 1'
#
loop_
_entity.id
_entity.type
_entity.pdbx_description
1 polymer ?
#
loop_
_entity_poly.entity_id
_entity_poly.type
_entity_poly.pdbx_seq_one_letter_code
_entity_poly.pdbx_strand_id
1 'polypeptide(L)'
;MNLFKFLFSTNPYVINMSLLMFRVIISIALITHGYGKLLRLIDGNIWGRTHFIFNEEISMALVVFGEFFAPLFVVIGLGTRIFAIPIIYTFCVIVFDVHWEDSFGKMEKGLMFLVSYVLIFLVGPGKISVDNLIIKKLK
;
A
#
# COMPACT_ATOMS: atom_id res chain seq x y z
N MET A 1 19.28 23.40 17.66
CA MET A 1 18.56 22.23 18.22
C MET A 1 19.61 21.23 18.67
N ASN A 2 19.70 20.90 19.97
CA ASN A 2 20.75 19.98 20.46
C ASN A 2 20.57 18.59 19.86
N LEU A 3 21.66 18.01 19.34
CA LEU A 3 21.67 16.67 18.73
C LEU A 3 21.04 15.61 19.65
N PHE A 4 21.38 15.63 20.93
CA PHE A 4 20.77 14.75 21.95
C PHE A 4 19.25 14.90 22.05
N LYS A 5 18.72 16.13 22.02
CA LYS A 5 17.27 16.34 22.07
C LYS A 5 16.58 15.83 20.81
N PHE A 6 17.24 15.87 19.65
CA PHE A 6 16.69 15.29 18.43
C PHE A 6 16.71 13.76 18.44
N LEU A 7 17.85 13.15 18.81
CA LEU A 7 18.04 11.70 18.84
C LEU A 7 17.12 10.97 19.83
N PHE A 8 16.75 11.61 20.94
CA PHE A 8 15.91 11.03 21.99
C PHE A 8 14.53 11.70 22.10
N SER A 9 14.08 12.44 21.07
CA SER A 9 12.79 13.14 21.08
C SER A 9 11.64 12.23 20.68
N THR A 10 10.55 12.28 21.45
CA THR A 10 9.25 11.64 21.14
C THR A 10 8.20 12.65 20.67
N ASN A 11 8.63 13.71 19.95
CA ASN A 11 7.76 14.80 19.53
C ASN A 11 6.58 14.31 18.66
N PRO A 12 5.32 14.53 19.08
CA PRO A 12 4.13 14.12 18.33
C PRO A 12 4.04 14.69 16.91
N TYR A 13 4.60 15.87 16.64
CA TYR A 13 4.64 16.45 15.31
C TYR A 13 5.51 15.63 14.36
N VAL A 14 6.68 15.19 14.83
CA VAL A 14 7.60 14.34 14.07
C VAL A 14 6.93 13.02 13.73
N ILE A 15 6.23 12.39 14.69
CA ILE A 15 5.48 11.15 14.45
C ILE A 15 4.46 11.30 13.32
N ASN A 16 3.66 12.38 13.34
CA ASN A 16 2.65 12.60 12.29
C ASN A 16 3.27 12.91 10.92
N MET A 17 4.42 13.59 10.89
CA MET A 17 5.18 13.79 9.67
C MET A 17 5.76 12.48 9.14
N SER A 18 6.31 11.63 10.02
CA SER A 18 6.82 10.30 9.67
C SER A 18 5.73 9.40 9.08
N LEU A 19 4.51 9.44 9.63
CA LEU A 19 3.38 8.68 9.08
C LEU A 19 3.00 9.15 7.68
N LEU A 20 2.95 10.47 7.44
CA LEU A 20 2.73 11.02 6.10
C LEU A 20 3.84 10.55 5.14
N MET A 21 5.10 10.72 5.52
CA MET A 21 6.25 10.34 4.68
C MET A 21 6.23 8.85 4.36
N PHE A 22 6.01 8.00 5.36
CA PHE A 22 5.94 6.56 5.17
C PHE A 22 4.82 6.19 4.20
N ARG A 23 3.62 6.73 4.41
CA ARG A 23 2.44 6.50 3.55
C ARG A 23 2.69 6.91 2.10
N VAL A 24 3.28 8.09 1.89
CA VAL A 24 3.58 8.63 0.56
C VAL A 24 4.66 7.80 -0.14
N ILE A 25 5.78 7.53 0.53
CA ILE A 25 6.93 6.84 -0.07
C ILE A 25 6.55 5.41 -0.44
N ILE A 26 5.95 4.64 0.49
CA ILE A 26 5.60 3.24 0.20
C ILE A 26 4.54 3.14 -0.90
N SER A 27 3.60 4.08 -0.93
CA SER A 27 2.52 4.06 -1.93
C SER A 27 2.99 4.52 -3.30
N ILE A 28 3.87 5.52 -3.39
CA ILE A 28 4.50 5.88 -4.66
C ILE A 28 5.34 4.70 -5.19
N ALA A 29 6.13 4.06 -4.32
CA ALA A 29 6.87 2.86 -4.70
C ALA A 29 5.94 1.76 -5.22
N LEU A 30 4.81 1.51 -4.56
CA LEU A 30 3.82 0.54 -5.00
C LEU A 30 3.18 0.92 -6.35
N ILE A 31 2.83 2.19 -6.55
CA ILE A 31 2.23 2.68 -7.81
C ILE A 31 3.13 2.37 -9.01
N THR A 32 4.46 2.44 -8.86
CA THR A 32 5.38 2.06 -9.94
C THR A 32 5.27 0.59 -10.36
N HIS A 33 4.91 -0.30 -9.42
CA HIS A 33 4.65 -1.71 -9.70
C HIS A 33 3.30 -1.90 -10.41
N GLY A 34 2.27 -1.18 -9.97
CA GLY A 34 0.94 -1.25 -10.56
C GLY A 34 0.85 -0.61 -11.95
N TYR A 35 1.63 0.43 -12.24
CA TYR A 35 1.54 1.18 -13.50
C TYR A 35 1.81 0.29 -14.73
N GLY A 36 2.88 -0.54 -14.67
CA GLY A 36 3.17 -1.48 -15.75
C GLY A 36 2.07 -2.52 -15.96
N LYS A 37 1.38 -2.93 -14.89
CA LYS A 37 0.24 -3.85 -14.95
C LYS A 37 -1.00 -3.18 -15.53
N LEU A 38 -1.24 -1.91 -15.19
CA LEU A 38 -2.32 -1.11 -15.76
C LEU A 38 -2.17 -1.00 -17.28
N LEU A 39 -0.97 -0.65 -17.77
CA LEU A 39 -0.73 -0.54 -19.21
C LEU A 39 -1.04 -1.85 -19.94
N ARG A 40 -0.54 -2.98 -19.43
CA ARG A 40 -0.82 -4.30 -20.01
C ARG A 40 -2.32 -4.64 -20.01
N LEU A 41 -3.05 -4.26 -18.97
CA LEU A 41 -4.50 -4.48 -18.88
C LEU A 41 -5.24 -3.66 -19.95
N ILE A 42 -4.85 -2.40 -20.15
CA ILE A 42 -5.43 -1.51 -21.17
C ILE A 42 -5.11 -2.00 -22.58
N ASP A 43 -3.89 -2.50 -22.80
CA ASP A 43 -3.46 -3.02 -24.10
C ASP A 43 -4.09 -4.38 -24.46
N GLY A 44 -4.90 -4.96 -23.56
CA GLY A 44 -5.49 -6.29 -23.72
C GLY A 44 -4.45 -7.43 -23.68
N ASN A 45 -3.20 -7.13 -23.31
CA ASN A 45 -2.12 -8.10 -23.17
C ASN A 45 -2.21 -8.79 -21.79
N ILE A 46 -3.32 -9.52 -21.61
CA ILE A 46 -3.67 -10.20 -20.37
C ILE A 46 -2.96 -11.55 -20.37
N TRP A 47 -1.92 -11.64 -19.55
CA TRP A 47 -1.25 -12.88 -19.21
C TRP A 47 -0.64 -12.75 -17.82
N GLY A 48 -0.75 -13.81 -17.03
CA GLY A 48 -0.29 -13.83 -15.66
C GLY A 48 -0.82 -15.04 -14.92
N ARG A 49 -0.52 -15.15 -13.62
CA ARG A 49 -1.16 -16.18 -12.80
C ARG A 49 -2.59 -15.78 -12.47
N THR A 50 -3.50 -16.73 -12.58
CA THR A 50 -4.81 -16.62 -11.96
C THR A 50 -4.69 -16.71 -10.45
N HIS A 51 -5.58 -16.03 -9.74
CA HIS A 51 -5.66 -16.10 -8.29
C HIS A 51 -6.99 -16.75 -7.90
N PHE A 52 -6.94 -17.77 -7.04
CA PHE A 52 -8.11 -18.53 -6.62
C PHE A 52 -8.97 -19.06 -7.80
N ILE A 53 -10.25 -18.65 -7.83
CA ILE A 53 -11.30 -19.06 -8.78
C ILE A 53 -11.48 -18.06 -9.93
N PHE A 54 -10.68 -16.98 -9.98
CA PHE A 54 -10.83 -15.96 -11.00
C PHE A 54 -10.05 -16.31 -12.28
N ASN A 55 -10.58 -15.88 -13.43
CA ASN A 55 -9.84 -15.94 -14.68
C ASN A 55 -8.69 -14.90 -14.69
N GLU A 56 -7.84 -14.95 -15.73
CA GLU A 56 -6.64 -14.09 -15.80
C GLU A 56 -7.00 -12.60 -15.87
N GLU A 57 -8.06 -12.24 -16.59
CA GLU A 57 -8.51 -10.85 -16.73
C GLU A 57 -8.96 -10.26 -15.39
N ILE A 58 -9.84 -10.96 -14.67
CA ILE A 58 -10.32 -10.51 -13.35
C ILE A 58 -9.16 -10.48 -12.35
N SER A 59 -8.31 -11.50 -12.37
CA SER A 59 -7.10 -11.58 -11.54
C SER A 59 -6.20 -10.37 -11.76
N MET A 60 -5.95 -10.02 -13.01
CA MET A 60 -5.10 -8.88 -13.38
C MET A 60 -5.75 -7.55 -13.01
N ALA A 61 -7.07 -7.40 -13.22
CA ALA A 61 -7.80 -6.21 -12.82
C ALA A 61 -7.77 -5.98 -11.30
N LEU A 62 -7.92 -7.04 -10.50
CA LEU A 62 -7.81 -6.98 -9.04
C LEU A 62 -6.41 -6.55 -8.59
N VAL A 63 -5.36 -7.11 -9.21
CA VAL A 63 -3.97 -6.72 -8.91
C VAL A 63 -3.71 -5.28 -9.32
N VAL A 64 -4.20 -4.82 -10.47
CA VAL A 64 -4.09 -3.42 -10.89
C VAL A 64 -4.80 -2.49 -9.90
N PHE A 65 -5.99 -2.87 -9.42
CA PHE A 65 -6.67 -2.10 -8.39
C PHE A 65 -5.85 -2.02 -7.10
N GLY A 66 -5.30 -3.15 -6.63
CA GLY A 66 -4.47 -3.21 -5.43
C GLY A 66 -3.13 -2.50 -5.55
N GLU A 67 -2.47 -2.53 -6.70
CA GLU A 67 -1.11 -1.99 -6.83
C GLU A 67 -1.06 -0.59 -7.44
N PHE A 68 -2.11 -0.14 -8.11
CA PHE A 68 -2.14 1.18 -8.76
C PHE A 68 -3.20 2.10 -8.16
N PHE A 69 -4.46 1.70 -8.20
CA PHE A 69 -5.56 2.61 -7.83
C PHE A 69 -5.67 2.81 -6.33
N ALA A 70 -5.71 1.73 -5.53
CA ALA A 70 -5.80 1.81 -4.08
C ALA A 70 -4.67 2.63 -3.42
N PRO A 71 -3.38 2.47 -3.78
CA PRO A 71 -2.32 3.28 -3.19
C PRO A 71 -2.43 4.78 -3.51
N LEU A 72 -3.08 5.21 -4.60
CA LEU A 72 -3.32 6.64 -4.87
C LEU A 72 -4.17 7.30 -3.76
N PHE A 73 -5.22 6.60 -3.32
CA PHE A 73 -6.05 7.07 -2.21
C PHE A 73 -5.27 7.05 -0.88
N VAL A 74 -4.43 6.03 -0.68
CA VAL A 74 -3.56 5.94 0.50
C VAL A 74 -2.54 7.08 0.52
N VAL A 75 -1.90 7.47 -0.59
CA VAL A 75 -0.97 8.63 -0.63
C VAL A 75 -1.61 9.87 -0.03
N ILE A 76 -2.80 10.22 -0.52
CA ILE A 76 -3.57 11.41 -0.10
C ILE A 76 -4.10 11.24 1.34
N GLY A 77 -4.23 10.01 1.81
CA GLY A 77 -4.80 9.67 3.10
C GLY A 77 -6.31 9.85 3.09
N LEU A 78 -6.97 9.40 2.01
CA LEU A 78 -8.43 9.39 1.84
C LEU A 78 -8.92 7.94 1.90
N GLY A 79 -9.82 7.62 2.83
CA GLY A 79 -10.29 6.26 3.06
C GLY A 79 -9.15 5.30 3.40
N THR A 80 -8.11 5.75 4.11
CA THR A 80 -6.80 5.06 4.19
C THR A 80 -6.92 3.60 4.62
N ARG A 81 -7.76 3.31 5.62
CA ARG A 81 -7.99 1.92 6.07
C ARG A 81 -8.75 1.08 5.05
N ILE A 82 -9.72 1.68 4.38
CA ILE A 82 -10.53 0.99 3.37
C ILE A 82 -9.65 0.61 2.18
N PHE A 83 -8.82 1.53 1.69
CA PHE A 83 -7.92 1.27 0.57
C PHE A 83 -6.66 0.48 0.93
N ALA A 84 -6.26 0.40 2.21
CA ALA A 84 -5.21 -0.52 2.62
C ALA A 84 -5.64 -2.00 2.50
N ILE A 85 -6.93 -2.32 2.69
CA ILE A 85 -7.46 -3.69 2.61
C ILE A 85 -7.20 -4.37 1.25
N PRO A 86 -7.59 -3.80 0.09
CA PRO A 86 -7.33 -4.43 -1.21
C PRO A 86 -5.83 -4.58 -1.49
N ILE A 87 -4.99 -3.69 -0.97
CA ILE A 87 -3.53 -3.79 -1.09
C ILE A 87 -3.01 -4.98 -0.27
N ILE A 88 -3.41 -5.08 1.00
CA ILE A 88 -3.06 -6.20 1.89
C ILE A 88 -3.50 -7.52 1.26
N TYR A 89 -4.75 -7.60 0.79
CA TYR A 89 -5.27 -8.78 0.11
C TYR A 89 -4.40 -9.17 -1.09
N THR A 90 -4.08 -8.20 -1.96
CA THR A 90 -3.24 -8.43 -3.15
C THR A 90 -1.88 -9.02 -2.76
N PHE A 91 -1.23 -8.47 -1.73
CA PHE A 91 0.06 -8.99 -1.30
C PHE A 91 0.00 -10.30 -0.51
N CYS A 92 -1.10 -10.58 0.20
CA CYS A 92 -1.33 -11.91 0.77
C CYS A 92 -1.38 -12.96 -0.33
N VAL A 93 -2.10 -12.69 -1.42
CA VAL A 93 -2.18 -13.59 -2.57
C VAL A 93 -0.81 -13.73 -3.27
N ILE A 94 -0.14 -12.61 -3.57
CA ILE A 94 1.18 -12.64 -4.22
C ILE A 94 2.18 -13.48 -3.40
N VAL A 95 2.22 -13.29 -2.08
CA VAL A 95 3.20 -13.96 -1.24
C VAL A 95 2.81 -15.41 -0.93
N PHE A 96 1.57 -15.64 -0.49
CA PHE A 96 1.16 -16.93 0.08
C PHE A 96 0.46 -17.87 -0.90
N ASP A 97 0.05 -17.40 -2.08
CA ASP A 97 -0.53 -18.23 -3.14
C ASP A 97 0.46 -18.35 -4.30
N VAL A 98 0.91 -17.22 -4.85
CA VAL A 98 1.78 -17.21 -6.05
C VAL A 98 3.22 -17.61 -5.72
N HIS A 99 3.80 -17.11 -4.63
CA HIS A 99 5.22 -17.30 -4.31
C HIS A 99 5.48 -18.25 -3.14
N TRP A 100 4.51 -19.09 -2.75
CA TRP A 100 4.64 -19.98 -1.60
C TRP A 100 5.83 -20.95 -1.69
N GLU A 101 6.09 -21.49 -2.88
CA GLU A 101 7.18 -22.45 -3.13
C GLU A 101 8.50 -21.78 -3.55
N ASP A 102 8.48 -20.45 -3.71
CA ASP A 102 9.67 -19.70 -4.12
C ASP A 102 10.61 -19.45 -2.92
N SER A 103 11.87 -19.13 -3.21
CA SER A 103 12.82 -18.75 -2.16
C SER A 103 12.44 -17.41 -1.51
N PHE A 104 12.85 -17.22 -0.25
CA PHE A 104 12.58 -15.98 0.50
C PHE A 104 12.98 -14.71 -0.26
N GLY A 105 14.08 -14.74 -1.01
CA GLY A 105 14.54 -13.59 -1.79
C GLY A 105 13.55 -13.10 -2.85
N LYS A 106 12.68 -13.99 -3.38
CA LYS A 106 11.59 -13.60 -4.29
C LYS A 106 10.37 -13.05 -3.53
N MET A 107 10.15 -13.52 -2.30
CA MET A 107 9.02 -13.11 -1.45
C MET A 107 9.27 -11.82 -0.67
N GLU A 108 10.54 -11.48 -0.40
CA GLU A 108 10.95 -10.39 0.48
C GLU A 108 10.28 -9.06 0.14
N LYS A 109 10.31 -8.66 -1.14
CA LYS A 109 9.65 -7.41 -1.58
C LYS A 109 8.14 -7.44 -1.33
N GLY A 110 7.48 -8.56 -1.63
CA GLY A 110 6.04 -8.72 -1.41
C GLY A 110 5.68 -8.63 0.08
N LEU A 111 6.48 -9.26 0.93
CA LEU A 111 6.35 -9.19 2.39
C LEU A 111 6.58 -7.77 2.92
N MET A 112 7.55 -7.03 2.40
CA MET A 112 7.79 -5.64 2.81
C MET A 112 6.59 -4.74 2.51
N PHE A 113 5.98 -4.86 1.33
CA PHE A 113 4.73 -4.15 1.04
C PHE A 113 3.60 -4.61 1.96
N LEU A 114 3.40 -5.93 2.11
CA LEU A 114 2.35 -6.48 2.97
C LEU A 114 2.43 -5.92 4.40
N VAL A 115 3.59 -6.02 5.04
CA VAL A 115 3.82 -5.54 6.40
C VAL A 115 3.62 -4.02 6.47
N SER A 116 4.12 -3.27 5.49
CA SER A 116 3.95 -1.82 5.46
C SER A 116 2.47 -1.42 5.43
N TYR A 117 1.65 -2.08 4.62
CA TYR A 117 0.23 -1.77 4.53
C TYR A 117 -0.58 -2.28 5.71
N VAL A 118 -0.19 -3.40 6.33
CA VAL A 118 -0.76 -3.82 7.63
C VAL A 118 -0.49 -2.75 8.69
N LEU A 119 0.73 -2.21 8.77
CA LEU A 119 1.05 -1.12 9.71
C LEU A 119 0.25 0.16 9.40
N ILE A 120 0.11 0.54 8.13
CA ILE A 120 -0.73 1.69 7.72
C ILE A 120 -2.19 1.46 8.13
N PHE A 121 -2.73 0.26 7.96
CA PHE A 121 -4.09 -0.07 8.36
C PHE A 121 -4.29 0.09 9.88
N LEU A 122 -3.37 -0.47 10.68
CA LEU A 122 -3.43 -0.43 12.13
C LEU A 122 -3.30 1.00 12.68
N VAL A 123 -2.24 1.71 12.28
CA VAL A 123 -1.99 3.09 12.73
C VAL A 123 -3.03 4.07 12.17
N GLY A 124 -3.53 3.79 10.96
CA GLY A 124 -4.48 4.64 10.25
C GLY A 124 -3.82 5.84 9.56
N PRO A 125 -4.61 6.86 9.19
CA PRO A 125 -4.17 7.92 8.28
C PRO A 125 -3.19 8.94 8.87
N GLY A 126 -3.08 9.04 10.20
CA GLY A 126 -2.33 10.12 10.88
C GLY A 126 -2.99 11.50 10.75
N LYS A 127 -2.45 12.52 11.45
CA LYS A 127 -3.05 13.88 11.47
C LYS A 127 -2.90 14.65 10.16
N ILE A 128 -1.90 14.31 9.34
CA ILE A 128 -1.67 14.95 8.04
C ILE A 128 -2.24 14.03 6.94
N SER A 129 -3.56 14.11 6.78
CA SER A 129 -4.35 13.28 5.88
C SER A 129 -5.69 13.95 5.57
N VAL A 130 -6.30 13.60 4.44
CA VAL A 130 -7.66 14.04 4.11
C VAL A 130 -8.68 13.44 5.07
N ASP A 131 -8.50 12.19 5.52
CA ASP A 131 -9.33 11.55 6.53
C ASP A 131 -9.43 12.41 7.81
N ASN A 132 -8.31 12.97 8.28
CA ASN A 132 -8.30 13.85 9.44
C ASN A 132 -8.97 15.21 9.17
N LEU A 133 -8.92 15.73 7.93
CA LEU A 133 -9.64 16.94 7.56
C LEU A 133 -11.16 16.71 7.55
N ILE A 134 -11.61 15.56 7.04
CA ILE A 134 -13.02 15.17 7.01
C ILE A 134 -13.56 15.02 8.44
N ILE A 135 -12.87 14.26 9.31
CA ILE A 135 -13.37 14.04 10.67
C ILE A 135 -13.38 15.30 11.54
N LYS A 136 -12.52 16.28 11.23
CA LYS A 136 -12.55 17.59 11.89
C LYS A 136 -13.74 18.46 11.45
N LYS A 137 -14.28 18.26 10.25
CA LYS A 137 -15.47 18.97 9.76
C LYS A 137 -16.79 18.31 10.20
N LEU A 138 -16.76 17.01 10.49
CA LEU A 138 -17.92 16.25 10.96
C LEU A 138 -18.18 16.40 12.47
N LYS A 139 -17.21 16.96 13.20
CA LYS A 139 -17.33 17.32 14.62
C LYS A 139 -17.63 18.80 14.74
#